data_AF-A0A8K0CU22-F1
#
_entry.id   AF-A0A8K0CU22-F1
#
_cell.length_a   1.000
_cell.length_b   1.000
_cell.length_c   1.000
_cell.angle_alpha   90.00
_cell.angle_beta   90.00
_cell.angle_gamma   90.00
#
_symmetry.space_group_name_H-M   'P 1'
#
loop_
_entity.id
_entity.type
_entity.pdbx_description
1 polymer ?
#
loop_
_entity_poly.entity_id
_entity_poly.type
_entity_poly.pdbx_seq_one_letter_code
_entity_poly.pdbx_strand_id
1 'polypeptide(L)'
;MENNISLMKYKEAGLYLIEKPVKQDDRKAYRSICVLSSTNKLFGHILCGRIRKAFEVEQARPSERQFGFRKDKSTIDALGEVKKFSKEVNSGDLKTRDFGLMISLDV
;
A
#
# COMPACT_ATOMS: atom_id res chain seq x y z
N MET A 1 -28.48 29.53 -4.44
CA MET A 1 -27.09 29.80 -4.00
C MET A 1 -26.21 28.74 -4.65
N GLU A 2 -25.64 29.05 -5.81
CA GLU A 2 -24.68 28.16 -6.49
C GLU A 2 -23.33 28.26 -5.78
N ASN A 3 -22.91 27.18 -5.13
CA ASN A 3 -21.58 27.07 -4.55
C ASN A 3 -20.55 26.87 -5.68
N ASN A 4 -20.15 27.96 -6.33
CA ASN A 4 -19.07 27.98 -7.30
C ASN A 4 -17.71 27.89 -6.58
N ILE A 5 -17.30 26.67 -6.24
CA ILE A 5 -15.90 26.40 -5.88
C ILE A 5 -15.11 26.48 -7.19
N SER A 6 -14.34 27.56 -7.36
CA SER A 6 -13.42 27.68 -8.50
C SER A 6 -12.41 26.54 -8.48
N LEU A 7 -12.58 25.57 -9.39
CA LEU A 7 -11.70 24.41 -9.59
C LEU A 7 -10.40 24.78 -10.33
N MET A 8 -10.12 26.06 -10.58
CA MET A 8 -9.05 26.49 -11.49
C MET A 8 -7.62 26.06 -11.09
N LYS A 9 -7.40 25.46 -9.91
CA LYS A 9 -6.11 24.87 -9.48
C LYS A 9 -6.22 23.45 -8.92
N TYR A 10 -7.33 22.77 -9.18
CA TYR A 10 -7.52 21.39 -8.73
C TYR A 10 -6.59 20.44 -9.50
N LYS A 11 -5.85 19.59 -8.77
CA LYS A 11 -4.79 18.67 -9.27
C LYS A 11 -3.46 19.30 -9.68
N GLU A 12 -3.24 20.60 -9.50
CA GLU A 12 -1.87 21.14 -9.57
C GLU A 12 -1.02 20.61 -8.40
N ALA A 13 0.20 20.16 -8.70
CA ALA A 13 1.15 19.61 -7.74
C ALA A 13 2.57 20.12 -8.01
N GLY A 14 3.31 20.41 -6.94
CA GLY A 14 4.76 20.64 -7.05
C GLY A 14 5.51 19.31 -7.11
N LEU A 15 6.47 19.18 -8.03
CA LEU A 15 7.36 18.02 -8.10
C LEU A 15 8.56 18.24 -7.20
N TYR A 16 8.79 17.29 -6.27
CA TYR A 16 9.93 17.30 -5.36
C TYR A 16 10.73 16.01 -5.54
N LEU A 17 12.06 16.13 -5.51
CA LEU A 17 12.99 15.00 -5.61
C LEU A 17 13.58 14.71 -4.24
N ILE A 18 13.30 13.53 -3.69
CA ILE A 18 13.83 13.05 -2.41
C ILE A 18 14.98 12.10 -2.71
N GLU A 19 16.18 12.38 -2.23
CA GLU A 19 17.33 11.50 -2.43
C GLU A 19 17.07 10.12 -1.79
N LYS A 20 17.37 9.04 -2.53
CA LYS A 20 17.32 7.69 -1.99
C LYS A 20 18.48 7.54 -1.00
N PRO A 21 18.27 6.94 0.19
CA PRO A 21 19.38 6.57 1.05
C PRO A 21 20.16 5.44 0.35
N VAL A 22 21.25 5.76 -0.33
CA VAL A 22 22.14 4.79 -0.98
C VAL A 22 23.42 4.64 -0.15
N LYS A 23 23.84 3.40 0.10
CA LYS A 23 25.20 3.09 0.57
C LYS A 23 26.10 3.02 -0.66
N GLN A 24 26.99 3.98 -0.80
CA GLN A 24 28.16 3.93 -1.69
C GLN A 24 27.88 3.42 -3.12
N ASP A 25 27.32 4.27 -3.97
CA ASP A 25 27.59 4.22 -5.41
C ASP A 25 27.44 5.64 -5.98
N ASP A 26 28.31 6.04 -6.91
CA ASP A 26 28.54 7.43 -7.36
C ASP A 26 27.37 8.05 -8.14
N ARG A 27 26.21 7.37 -8.19
CA ARG A 27 24.99 7.84 -8.86
C ARG A 27 23.90 8.18 -7.84
N LYS A 28 23.66 9.47 -7.64
CA LYS A 28 22.52 9.95 -6.85
C LYS A 28 21.21 9.51 -7.50
N ALA A 29 20.49 8.64 -6.80
CA ALA A 29 19.16 8.21 -7.20
C ALA A 29 18.10 8.97 -6.38
N TYR A 30 17.00 9.39 -7.02
CA TYR A 30 15.94 10.16 -6.38
C TYR A 30 14.59 9.42 -6.43
N ARG A 31 13.75 9.65 -5.43
CA ARG A 31 12.32 9.34 -5.42
C ARG A 31 11.57 10.64 -5.72
N SER A 32 10.86 10.69 -6.83
CA SER A 32 9.97 11.82 -7.14
C SER A 32 8.68 11.72 -6.31
N ILE A 33 8.24 12.84 -5.74
CA ILE A 33 6.93 12.99 -5.10
C ILE A 33 6.22 14.24 -5.61
N CYS A 34 4.93 14.11 -5.93
CA CYS A 34 4.07 15.24 -6.28
C CYS A 34 3.32 15.69 -5.02
N VAL A 35 3.60 16.91 -4.56
CA VAL A 35 2.99 17.48 -3.35
C VAL A 35 1.87 18.42 -3.73
N LEU A 36 0.67 18.09 -3.26
CA LEU A 36 -0.52 18.90 -3.43
C LEU A 36 -0.60 20.02 -2.37
N SER A 37 -1.26 21.12 -2.72
CA SER A 37 -1.66 22.15 -1.75
C SER A 37 -2.57 21.57 -0.65
N SER A 38 -2.66 22.22 0.51
CA SER A 38 -3.50 21.75 1.62
C SER A 38 -4.97 21.59 1.21
N THR A 39 -5.50 22.51 0.40
CA THR A 39 -6.85 22.44 -0.15
C THR A 39 -7.02 21.22 -1.07
N ASN A 40 -6.05 20.96 -1.97
CA ASN A 40 -6.10 19.78 -2.85
C ASN A 40 -5.94 18.48 -2.06
N LYS A 41 -5.15 18.46 -0.97
CA LYS A 41 -5.04 17.32 -0.05
C LYS A 41 -6.36 17.02 0.66
N LEU A 42 -7.11 18.04 1.08
CA LEU A 42 -8.42 17.87 1.71
C LEU A 42 -9.40 17.19 0.74
N PHE A 43 -9.48 17.67 -0.51
CA PHE A 43 -10.29 17.02 -1.54
C PHE A 43 -9.82 15.58 -1.82
N GLY A 44 -8.50 15.37 -1.89
CA GLY A 44 -7.91 14.04 -2.01
C GLY A 44 -8.29 13.12 -0.85
N HIS A 45 -8.37 13.63 0.37
CA HIS A 45 -8.80 12.86 1.55
C HIS A 45 -10.26 12.42 1.44
N ILE A 46 -11.15 13.33 1.03
CA ILE A 46 -12.57 13.01 0.79
C ILE A 46 -12.70 11.95 -0.31
N LEU A 47 -11.96 12.09 -1.42
CA LEU A 47 -11.96 11.14 -2.52
C LEU A 47 -11.41 9.77 -2.08
N CYS A 48 -10.31 9.74 -1.36
CA CYS A 48 -9.73 8.51 -0.79
C CYS A 48 -10.73 7.79 0.12
N GLY A 49 -11.49 8.53 0.94
CA GLY A 49 -12.55 7.94 1.76
C GLY A 49 -13.62 7.25 0.92
N ARG A 50 -14.06 7.88 -0.17
CA ARG A 50 -15.03 7.31 -1.12
C ARG A 50 -14.49 6.07 -1.83
N ILE A 51 -13.26 6.14 -2.34
CA ILE A 51 -12.60 5.02 -3.02
C ILE A 51 -12.44 3.83 -2.06
N ARG A 52 -11.98 4.07 -0.83
CA ARG A 52 -11.86 3.03 0.20
C ARG A 52 -13.18 2.37 0.50
N LYS A 53 -14.25 3.14 0.67
CA LYS A 53 -15.60 2.60 0.89
C LYS A 53 -16.03 1.70 -0.27
N ALA A 54 -15.87 2.17 -1.51
CA ALA A 54 -16.22 1.40 -2.70
C ALA A 54 -15.40 0.10 -2.82
N PHE A 55 -14.10 0.17 -2.49
CA PHE A 55 -13.17 -0.95 -2.59
C PHE A 55 -13.38 -2.00 -1.49
N GLU A 56 -13.53 -1.59 -0.23
CA GLU A 56 -13.61 -2.48 0.92
C GLU A 56 -15.03 -3.06 1.13
N VAL A 57 -16.08 -2.29 0.84
CA VAL A 57 -17.46 -2.65 1.23
C VAL A 57 -18.33 -3.05 0.03
N GLU A 58 -18.25 -2.31 -1.06
CA GLU A 58 -19.32 -2.33 -2.08
C GLU A 58 -19.00 -3.22 -3.30
N GLN A 59 -17.85 -3.04 -3.97
CA GLN A 59 -17.67 -3.58 -5.33
C GLN A 59 -16.50 -4.56 -5.50
N ALA A 60 -15.35 -4.34 -4.86
CA ALA A 60 -14.11 -5.03 -5.22
C ALA A 60 -13.64 -6.10 -4.21
N ARG A 61 -14.07 -6.02 -2.94
CA ARG A 61 -13.70 -6.91 -1.81
C ARG A 61 -12.30 -7.53 -1.96
N PRO A 62 -11.23 -6.85 -1.50
CA PRO A 62 -9.87 -7.34 -1.66
C PRO A 62 -9.71 -8.74 -1.05
N SER A 63 -8.76 -9.51 -1.59
CA SER A 63 -8.41 -10.82 -1.05
C SER A 63 -8.14 -10.75 0.47
N GLU A 64 -8.55 -11.76 1.21
CA GLU A 64 -8.24 -11.86 2.65
C GLU A 64 -6.73 -11.92 2.93
N ARG A 65 -5.93 -12.32 1.94
CA ARG A 65 -4.45 -12.33 1.99
C ARG A 65 -3.81 -11.04 1.46
N GLN A 66 -4.60 -10.02 1.12
CA GLN A 66 -4.10 -8.69 0.84
C GLN A 66 -4.02 -7.92 2.16
N PHE A 67 -2.82 -7.55 2.59
CA PHE A 67 -2.58 -6.83 3.86
C PHE A 67 -2.21 -5.35 3.65
N GLY A 68 -1.63 -5.01 2.50
CA GLY A 68 -1.21 -3.65 2.19
C GLY A 68 -2.38 -2.71 1.95
N PHE A 69 -2.25 -1.47 2.45
CA PHE A 69 -3.17 -0.35 2.24
C PHE A 69 -4.65 -0.60 2.62
N ARG A 70 -4.91 -1.59 3.49
CA ARG A 70 -6.24 -1.89 4.03
C ARG A 70 -6.39 -1.31 5.42
N LYS A 71 -7.63 -0.97 5.77
CA LYS A 71 -7.97 -0.67 7.16
C LYS A 71 -7.79 -1.93 8.02
N ASP A 72 -7.29 -1.75 9.24
CA ASP A 72 -7.16 -2.79 10.26
C ASP A 72 -6.30 -4.00 9.85
N LYS A 73 -5.40 -3.81 8.86
CA LYS A 73 -4.37 -4.79 8.47
C LYS A 73 -3.00 -4.12 8.43
N SER A 74 -1.99 -4.86 8.82
CA SER A 74 -0.61 -4.41 8.91
C SER A 74 0.37 -5.46 8.39
N THR A 75 1.64 -5.07 8.27
CA THR A 75 2.73 -6.01 7.95
C THR A 75 2.89 -7.09 9.01
N ILE A 76 2.48 -6.83 10.26
CA ILE A 76 2.52 -7.82 11.35
C ILE A 76 1.51 -8.94 11.10
N ASP A 77 0.31 -8.60 10.63
CA ASP A 77 -0.73 -9.58 10.31
C ASP A 77 -0.29 -10.50 9.17
N ALA A 78 0.34 -9.91 8.13
CA ALA A 78 0.93 -10.68 7.03
C ALA A 78 1.99 -11.68 7.53
N LEU A 79 2.88 -11.21 8.43
CA LEU A 79 3.89 -12.08 9.03
C LEU A 79 3.27 -13.18 9.92
N GLY A 80 2.18 -12.87 10.61
CA GLY A 80 1.42 -13.82 11.40
C GLY A 80 0.91 -14.99 10.55
N GLU A 81 0.31 -14.71 9.40
CA GLU A 81 -0.16 -15.73 8.46
C GLU A 81 0.98 -16.58 7.91
N VAL A 82 2.13 -15.98 7.57
CA VAL A 82 3.31 -16.73 7.12
C VAL A 82 3.85 -17.65 8.22
N LYS A 83 3.88 -17.19 9.47
CA LYS A 83 4.31 -18.01 10.61
C LYS A 83 3.35 -19.17 10.87
N LYS A 84 2.04 -18.93 10.76
CA LYS A 84 1.02 -19.96 10.91
C LYS A 84 1.20 -21.04 9.84
N PHE A 85 1.29 -20.65 8.58
CA PHE A 85 1.55 -21.56 7.47
C PHE A 85 2.84 -22.38 7.68
N SER A 86 3.93 -21.73 8.07
CA SER A 86 5.21 -22.41 8.33
C SER A 86 5.11 -23.44 9.47
N LYS A 87 4.36 -23.15 10.54
CA LYS A 87 4.13 -24.11 11.62
C LYS A 87 3.30 -25.31 11.17
N GLU A 88 2.25 -25.08 10.39
CA GLU A 88 1.38 -26.14 9.88
C GLU A 88 2.17 -27.11 9.00
N VAL A 89 2.93 -26.58 8.03
CA VAL A 89 3.79 -27.36 7.14
C VAL A 89 4.86 -28.17 7.92
N ASN A 90 5.39 -27.63 9.02
CA ASN A 90 6.42 -28.28 9.84
C ASN A 90 5.87 -29.22 10.94
N SER A 91 4.55 -29.38 11.06
CA SER A 91 3.95 -30.17 12.16
C SER A 91 4.02 -31.70 11.98
N GLY A 92 4.36 -32.18 10.77
CA GLY A 92 4.49 -33.60 10.45
C GLY A 92 5.87 -34.20 10.74
N ASP A 93 5.94 -35.53 10.78
CA ASP A 93 7.20 -36.27 10.90
C ASP A 93 8.07 -36.04 9.65
N LEU A 94 9.40 -36.20 9.74
CA LEU A 94 10.32 -35.85 8.65
C LEU A 94 10.00 -36.54 7.31
N LYS A 95 9.30 -37.67 7.36
CA LYS A 95 8.86 -38.46 6.20
C LYS A 95 7.47 -38.07 5.66
N THR A 96 6.66 -37.34 6.42
CA THR A 96 5.26 -37.00 6.10
C THR A 96 4.99 -35.50 6.09
N ARG A 97 5.97 -34.66 6.46
CA ARG A 97 5.81 -33.21 6.42
C ARG A 97 5.61 -32.69 5.00
N ASP A 98 4.79 -31.65 4.89
CA ASP A 98 4.64 -30.90 3.65
C ASP A 98 5.87 -30.01 3.41
N PHE A 99 6.01 -29.50 2.17
CA PHE A 99 7.04 -28.54 1.81
C PHE A 99 6.42 -27.16 1.56
N GLY A 100 7.02 -26.12 2.16
CA GLY A 100 6.64 -24.73 1.93
C GLY A 100 7.53 -24.09 0.86
N LEU A 101 6.93 -23.42 -0.11
CA LEU A 101 7.62 -22.62 -1.11
C LEU A 101 7.33 -21.13 -0.89
N MET A 102 8.37 -20.30 -0.81
CA MET A 102 8.24 -18.85 -0.80
C MET A 102 8.61 -18.31 -2.19
N ILE A 103 7.68 -17.57 -2.79
CA ILE A 103 7.91 -16.84 -4.04
C ILE A 103 7.83 -15.36 -3.72
N SER A 104 8.93 -14.64 -3.93
CA SER A 104 8.98 -13.18 -3.85
C SER A 104 8.97 -12.58 -5.24
N LEU A 105 8.12 -11.58 -5.45
CA LEU A 105 8.04 -10.80 -6.68
C LEU A 105 8.37 -9.35 -6.33
N ASP A 106 9.23 -8.73 -7.14
CA ASP A 106 9.42 -7.28 -7.14
C ASP A 106 8.51 -6.70 -8.25
N VAL A 107 7.75 -5.67 -7.91
CA VAL A 107 6.69 -5.08 -8.76
C VAL A 107 6.93 -3.61 -9.02
#